data_AF-A0A9X1KU85-F1
#
_entry.id   AF-A0A9X1KU85-F1
#
_cell.length_a   1.000
_cell.length_b   1.000
_cell.length_c   1.000
_cell.angle_alpha   90.00
_cell.angle_beta   90.00
_cell.angle_gamma   90.00
#
_symmetry.space_group_name_H-M   'P 1'
#
loop_
_entity.id
_entity.type
_entity.pdbx_description
1 polymer ?
#
loop_
_entity_poly.entity_id
_entity_poly.type
_entity_poly.pdbx_seq_one_letter_code
_entity_poly.pdbx_strand_id
1 'polypeptide(L)'
;PNIRDLEGVKACVDAPKASFGGEYLQNLFEMAASYLVCIVMRHPFVDGNIRTALGSALTFLFINGYNVPESYDEELADLVISM
;
A
#
# COMPACT_ATOMS: atom_id res chain seq x y z
N PRO A 1 16.21 1.16 4.25
CA PRO A 1 15.71 2.42 3.63
C PRO A 1 15.69 3.55 4.66
N ASN A 2 16.23 4.71 4.32
CA ASN A 2 16.11 5.90 5.18
C ASN A 2 14.71 6.51 5.00
N ILE A 3 14.14 7.02 6.10
CA ILE A 3 12.85 7.72 6.10
C ILE A 3 13.12 9.18 5.71
N ARG A 4 12.41 9.68 4.69
CA ARG A 4 12.43 11.07 4.26
C ARG A 4 11.39 11.90 5.00
N ASP A 5 10.19 11.34 5.15
CA ASP A 5 9.04 11.97 5.81
C ASP A 5 8.33 10.96 6.71
N LEU A 6 8.58 11.06 8.01
CA LEU A 6 7.98 10.17 9.01
C LEU A 6 6.47 10.38 9.14
N GLU A 7 6.00 11.62 9.03
CA GLU A 7 4.57 11.93 9.10
C GLU A 7 3.86 11.41 7.84
N GLY A 8 4.56 11.40 6.69
CA GLY A 8 4.10 10.74 5.48
C GLY A 8 3.94 9.23 5.64
N VAL A 9 4.87 8.55 6.33
CA VAL A 9 4.71 7.12 6.66
C VAL A 9 3.47 6.91 7.53
N LYS A 10 3.32 7.70 8.61
CA LYS A 10 2.18 7.58 9.53
C LYS A 10 0.85 7.81 8.81
N ALA A 11 0.77 8.84 7.97
CA ALA A 11 -0.41 9.12 7.16
C ALA A 11 -0.81 7.93 6.28
N CYS A 12 0.16 7.24 5.66
CA CYS A 12 -0.14 6.06 4.85
C CYS A 12 -0.52 4.82 5.65
N VAL A 13 -0.02 4.70 6.89
CA VAL A 13 -0.45 3.65 7.81
C VAL A 13 -1.91 3.86 8.27
N ASP A 14 -2.36 5.11 8.37
CA ASP A 14 -3.71 5.43 8.82
C ASP A 14 -4.73 5.55 7.68
N ALA A 15 -4.29 5.80 6.43
CA ALA A 15 -5.16 5.87 5.25
C ALA A 15 -6.17 4.70 5.13
N PRO A 16 -5.78 3.42 5.22
CA PRO A 16 -6.71 2.30 5.10
C PRO A 16 -7.63 2.15 6.33
N LYS A 17 -7.37 2.86 7.43
CA LYS A 17 -8.21 2.81 8.64
C LYS A 17 -9.34 3.83 8.62
N ALA A 18 -9.52 4.54 7.51
CA ALA A 18 -10.58 5.54 7.38
C ALA A 18 -11.95 4.90 7.68
N SER A 19 -12.66 5.46 8.66
CA SER A 19 -13.91 4.92 9.18
C SER A 19 -14.91 6.03 9.46
N PHE A 20 -16.20 5.74 9.32
CA PHE A 20 -17.28 6.65 9.71
C PHE A 20 -18.37 5.86 10.44
N GLY A 21 -18.80 6.36 11.60
CA GLY A 21 -19.82 5.67 12.41
C GLY A 21 -19.37 4.32 12.99
N GLY A 22 -18.06 4.08 13.12
CA GLY A 22 -17.50 2.82 13.61
C GLY A 22 -17.27 1.76 12.52
N GLU A 23 -17.68 2.04 11.28
CA GLU A 23 -17.50 1.15 10.13
C GLU A 23 -16.38 1.68 9.23
N TYR A 24 -15.58 0.76 8.68
CA TYR A 24 -14.56 1.13 7.69
C TYR A 24 -15.21 1.63 6.40
N LEU A 25 -14.62 2.65 5.80
CA LEU A 25 -15.09 3.20 4.53
C LEU A 25 -14.65 2.38 3.31
N GLN A 26 -13.71 1.45 3.51
CA GLN A 26 -13.06 0.71 2.46
C GLN A 26 -13.18 -0.79 2.71
N ASN A 27 -13.34 -1.57 1.65
CA ASN A 27 -13.16 -3.02 1.73
C ASN A 27 -11.65 -3.38 1.76
N LEU A 28 -11.33 -4.65 1.99
CA LEU A 28 -9.94 -5.10 2.13
C LEU A 28 -9.06 -4.80 0.89
N PHE A 29 -9.62 -4.89 -0.32
CA PHE A 29 -8.88 -4.59 -1.55
C PHE A 29 -8.63 -3.09 -1.70
N GLU A 30 -9.61 -2.26 -1.34
CA GLU A 30 -9.48 -0.79 -1.33
C GLU A 30 -8.49 -0.32 -0.26
N MET A 31 -8.46 -0.99 0.90
CA MET A 31 -7.45 -0.75 1.94
C MET A 31 -6.04 -1.10 1.45
N ALA A 32 -5.87 -2.25 0.78
CA ALA A 32 -4.60 -2.62 0.16
C ALA A 32 -4.14 -1.58 -0.88
N ALA A 33 -5.05 -1.16 -1.77
CA ALA A 33 -4.79 -0.11 -2.75
C ALA A 33 -4.42 1.23 -2.11
N SER A 34 -5.00 1.54 -0.93
CA SER A 34 -4.69 2.77 -0.19
C SER A 34 -3.27 2.81 0.34
N TYR A 35 -2.72 1.67 0.79
CA TYR A 35 -1.28 1.58 1.10
C TYR A 35 -0.42 1.87 -0.14
N LEU A 36 -0.75 1.23 -1.27
CA LEU A 36 -0.02 1.37 -2.53
C LEU A 36 0.00 2.84 -2.98
N VAL A 37 -1.19 3.42 -3.18
CA VAL A 37 -1.34 4.79 -3.69
C VAL A 37 -0.74 5.80 -2.72
N CYS A 38 -0.99 5.68 -1.41
CA CYS A 38 -0.47 6.66 -0.48
C CYS A 38 1.07 6.70 -0.45
N ILE A 39 1.72 5.53 -0.37
CA ILE A 39 3.19 5.46 -0.28
C ILE A 39 3.83 5.91 -1.60
N VAL A 40 3.26 5.53 -2.75
CA VAL A 40 3.71 6.01 -4.07
C VAL A 40 3.60 7.54 -4.12
N MET A 41 2.43 8.11 -3.83
CA MET A 41 2.20 9.55 -3.99
C MET A 41 2.99 10.41 -3.00
N ARG A 42 3.18 9.94 -1.75
CA ARG A 42 3.87 10.73 -0.72
C ARG A 42 5.39 10.57 -0.76
N HIS A 43 5.89 9.52 -1.41
CA HIS A 43 7.30 9.13 -1.43
C HIS A 43 8.01 9.25 -0.05
N PRO A 44 7.47 8.70 1.04
CA PRO A 44 7.95 9.01 2.39
C PRO A 44 9.33 8.41 2.71
N PHE A 45 9.87 7.53 1.87
CA PHE A 45 11.22 6.98 1.97
C PHE A 45 12.17 7.66 0.98
N VAL A 46 13.47 7.65 1.30
CA VAL A 46 14.51 8.17 0.40
C VAL A 46 14.58 7.40 -0.91
N ASP A 47 14.38 6.08 -0.86
CA ASP A 47 14.27 5.20 -2.02
C ASP A 47 13.35 4.01 -1.69
N GLY A 48 12.89 3.32 -2.73
CA GLY A 48 12.11 2.10 -2.62
C GLY A 48 10.64 2.34 -2.32
N ASN A 49 10.12 3.56 -2.54
CA ASN A 49 8.72 3.89 -2.29
C ASN A 49 7.78 2.92 -3.01
N ILE A 50 7.99 2.69 -4.30
CA ILE A 50 7.16 1.78 -5.10
C ILE A 50 7.23 0.34 -4.56
N ARG A 51 8.43 -0.17 -4.27
CA ARG A 51 8.63 -1.53 -3.72
C ARG A 51 7.95 -1.69 -2.35
N THR A 52 8.12 -0.70 -1.47
CA THR A 52 7.49 -0.70 -0.15
C THR A 52 5.98 -0.57 -0.25
N ALA A 53 5.47 0.21 -1.20
CA ALA A 53 4.05 0.40 -1.45
C ALA A 53 3.38 -0.90 -1.92
N LEU A 54 3.96 -1.55 -2.93
CA LEU A 54 3.50 -2.86 -3.43
C LEU A 54 3.60 -3.93 -2.34
N GLY A 55 4.74 -4.01 -1.64
CA GLY A 55 4.95 -4.95 -0.54
C GLY A 55 3.94 -4.76 0.59
N SER A 56 3.60 -3.51 0.95
CA SER A 56 2.60 -3.21 1.97
C SER A 56 1.20 -3.66 1.56
N ALA A 57 0.80 -3.39 0.31
CA ALA A 57 -0.50 -3.80 -0.21
C ALA A 57 -0.63 -5.34 -0.28
N LEU A 58 0.37 -6.03 -0.82
CA LEU A 58 0.38 -7.49 -0.90
C LEU A 58 0.43 -8.15 0.48
N THR A 59 1.23 -7.60 1.40
CA THR A 59 1.29 -8.10 2.79
C THR A 59 -0.06 -7.93 3.49
N PHE A 60 -0.74 -6.79 3.29
CA PHE A 60 -2.08 -6.57 3.84
C PHE A 60 -3.10 -7.59 3.31
N LEU A 61 -3.09 -7.87 2.01
CA LEU A 61 -3.94 -8.92 1.44
C LEU A 61 -3.62 -10.29 2.02
N PHE A 62 -2.34 -10.63 2.11
CA PHE A 62 -1.87 -11.91 2.64
C PHE A 62 -2.33 -12.16 4.08
N ILE A 63 -2.16 -11.19 5.00
CA ILE A 63 -2.59 -11.35 6.39
C ILE A 63 -4.12 -11.42 6.54
N ASN A 64 -4.87 -10.97 5.52
CA ASN A 64 -6.33 -11.08 5.45
C ASN A 64 -6.80 -12.33 4.66
N GLY A 65 -5.89 -13.26 4.35
CA GLY A 65 -6.22 -14.54 3.73
C GLY A 65 -6.26 -14.53 2.20
N TYR A 66 -5.83 -13.45 1.56
CA TYR A 66 -5.73 -13.34 0.10
C TYR A 66 -4.27 -13.51 -0.35
N ASN A 67 -3.97 -14.66 -0.94
CA ASN A 67 -2.66 -14.89 -1.56
C ASN A 67 -2.68 -14.46 -3.03
N VAL A 68 -1.73 -13.62 -3.42
CA VAL A 68 -1.53 -13.24 -4.83
C VAL A 68 -0.44 -14.16 -5.40
N PRO A 69 -0.76 -15.00 -6.40
CA PRO A 69 0.22 -15.93 -6.96
C PRO A 69 1.37 -15.20 -7.67
N GLU A 70 2.58 -15.78 -7.62
CA GLU A 70 3.77 -15.29 -8.34
C GLU A 70 3.55 -15.18 -9.87
N SER A 71 2.56 -15.87 -10.42
CA SER A 71 2.19 -15.72 -11.84
C SER A 71 1.73 -14.31 -12.22
N TYR A 72 1.43 -13.46 -11.23
CA TYR A 72 1.06 -12.06 -11.42
C TYR A 72 2.23 -11.09 -11.27
N ASP A 73 3.46 -11.54 -11.01
CA ASP A 73 4.61 -10.67 -10.72
C ASP A 73 4.91 -9.67 -11.86
N GLU A 74 4.85 -10.11 -13.12
CA GLU A 74 5.04 -9.22 -14.28
C GLU A 74 3.93 -8.17 -14.37
N GLU A 75 2.66 -8.57 -14.20
CA GLU A 75 1.52 -7.64 -14.23
C GLU A 75 1.59 -6.63 -13.08
N LEU A 76 1.98 -7.07 -11.89
CA LEU A 76 2.17 -6.19 -10.74
C LEU A 76 3.33 -5.22 -10.95
N ALA A 77 4.42 -5.67 -11.56
CA ALA A 77 5.54 -4.81 -11.92
C ALA A 77 5.12 -3.73 -12.91
N ASP A 78 4.43 -4.11 -13.99
CA ASP A 78 3.93 -3.18 -15.00
C ASP A 78 2.94 -2.19 -14.41
N LEU A 79 2.01 -2.66 -13.56
CA LEU A 79 1.07 -1.82 -12.83
C LEU A 79 1.79 -0.73 -12.06
N VAL A 80 2.77 -1.08 -11.22
CA VAL A 80 3.43 -0.10 -10.35
C VAL A 80 4.45 0.78 -11.06
N ILE A 81 4.95 0.36 -12.23
CA ILE A 81 5.76 1.19 -13.12
C ILE A 81 4.90 2.27 -13.80
N SER A 82 3.62 1.98 -14.04
CA SER A 82 2.68 2.91 -14.68
C SER A 82 2.08 3.97 -13.74
N MET A 83 2.35 3.87 -12.43
CA MET A 83 1.82 4.75 -11.39
C MET A 83 2.61 6.05 -11.20
#